data_AF-A0A9J7EWZ4-F1
#
_entry.id   AF-A0A9J7EWZ4-F1
#
_cell.length_a   1.000
_cell.length_b   1.000
_cell.length_c   1.000
_cell.angle_alpha   90.00
_cell.angle_beta   90.00
_cell.angle_gamma   90.00
#
_symmetry.space_group_name_H-M   'P 1'
#
loop_
_entity.id
_entity.type
_entity.pdbx_description
1 polymer ?
#
loop_
_entity_poly.entity_id
_entity_poly.type
_entity_poly.pdbx_seq_one_letter_code
_entity_poly.pdbx_strand_id
1 'polypeptide(L)'
;MLLVVVLLWQIYRIQSVKLDVLDCGIDHALDVVEGDLDVSHYPWVGVLFYSYFGEEGDSRSVTTVVLIQSEFVIAAAADIGPMPKHNFRKNSRVLLGEGWDRPGRRVRNYVLHPEYEETYNTVALVQLSTPVRNINIRPVCPPPNLLRNPTFYVIKMKEDIEVLSKEVIRVLHIPGKMCKEFYVAANLYSKKMRPPHVACAVSLQPGGVCVWGAGGPLVARDVWGRWMLLGLGVRGPGCGAPSRYLDMMSYYPWVEKSLDGFNKITISKISKQKYVLRSSHNYQRFGNCDAEEKTHLAFRETIVLRTDNSQYQYLTYNITLLDNVEYTCMTMELVNASAVSEMRIKHFCNRVNFGAPCYFYRGMFVNTFRAFSQTPL
;
A
#
# COMPACT_ATOMS: atom_id res chain seq x y z
N MET A 1 36.18 -44.33 13.35
CA MET A 1 36.06 -42.92 12.91
C MET A 1 34.70 -42.77 12.25
N LEU A 2 33.67 -42.38 13.02
CA LEU A 2 32.29 -42.27 12.52
C LEU A 2 32.14 -40.94 11.77
N LEU A 3 31.81 -41.01 10.48
CA LEU A 3 31.50 -39.86 9.65
C LEU A 3 30.03 -39.48 9.87
N VAL A 4 29.76 -38.45 10.66
CA VAL A 4 28.41 -37.88 10.82
C VAL A 4 28.22 -36.83 9.74
N VAL A 5 27.47 -37.18 8.69
CA VAL A 5 27.05 -36.23 7.65
C VAL A 5 25.81 -35.51 8.13
N VAL A 6 25.97 -34.28 8.62
CA VAL A 6 24.85 -33.39 8.94
C VAL A 6 24.37 -32.74 7.65
N LEU A 7 23.32 -33.31 7.05
CA LEU A 7 22.58 -32.65 5.97
C LEU A 7 21.71 -31.54 6.56
N LEU A 8 22.26 -30.31 6.62
CA LEU A 8 21.50 -29.11 6.88
C LEU A 8 20.53 -28.86 5.70
N TRP A 9 19.30 -29.35 5.83
CA TRP A 9 18.21 -28.91 4.97
C TRP A 9 17.95 -27.42 5.27
N GLN A 10 18.40 -26.55 4.37
CA GLN A 10 17.90 -25.18 4.30
C GLN A 10 16.39 -25.26 4.04
N ILE A 11 15.60 -25.02 5.08
CA ILE A 11 14.16 -24.80 4.97
C ILE A 11 13.99 -23.54 4.13
N TYR A 12 13.68 -23.72 2.85
CA TYR A 12 13.29 -22.63 1.97
C TYR A 12 12.03 -21.97 2.54
N ARG A 13 12.15 -20.72 2.99
CA ARG A 13 11.03 -19.80 3.27
C ARG A 13 10.32 -19.48 1.94
N ILE A 14 9.55 -20.42 1.42
CA ILE A 14 8.64 -20.22 0.30
C ILE A 14 7.23 -20.36 0.87
N GLN A 15 6.68 -19.27 1.43
CA GLN A 15 5.25 -19.04 1.66
C GLN A 15 5.09 -17.79 2.55
N SER A 16 5.07 -16.60 1.96
CA SER A 16 4.57 -15.42 2.69
C SER A 16 3.66 -14.51 1.87
N VAL A 17 3.36 -14.87 0.61
CA VAL A 17 2.42 -14.09 -0.23
C VAL A 17 1.09 -14.82 -0.43
N LYS A 18 1.04 -16.15 -0.22
CA LYS A 18 -0.21 -16.93 -0.26
C LYS A 18 -0.81 -17.18 1.12
N LEU A 19 -0.06 -16.96 2.20
CA LEU A 19 -0.50 -17.21 3.57
C LEU A 19 -1.40 -16.08 4.11
N ASP A 20 -1.15 -14.82 3.72
CA ASP A 20 -1.91 -13.66 4.21
C ASP A 20 -3.41 -13.71 3.84
N VAL A 21 -3.77 -14.31 2.69
CA VAL A 21 -5.18 -14.51 2.29
C VAL A 21 -5.86 -15.63 3.10
N LEU A 22 -5.09 -16.62 3.56
CA LEU A 22 -5.62 -17.71 4.40
C LEU A 22 -5.86 -17.25 5.85
N ASP A 23 -5.12 -16.22 6.31
CA ASP A 23 -5.11 -15.73 7.70
C ASP A 23 -5.73 -14.32 7.87
N CYS A 24 -6.67 -13.94 7.00
CA CYS A 24 -7.41 -12.68 7.07
C CYS A 24 -8.68 -12.77 7.92
N GLY A 25 -9.09 -11.64 8.49
CA GLY A 25 -10.42 -11.39 9.04
C GLY A 25 -10.83 -12.24 10.24
N ILE A 26 -9.94 -13.08 10.79
CA ILE A 26 -10.29 -14.04 11.84
C ILE A 26 -10.67 -13.29 13.13
N ASP A 27 -11.87 -13.59 13.61
CA ASP A 27 -12.40 -13.16 14.90
C ASP A 27 -12.93 -14.37 15.66
N HIS A 28 -12.36 -14.62 16.84
CA HIS A 28 -12.71 -15.75 17.69
C HIS A 28 -13.84 -15.44 18.69
N ALA A 29 -14.34 -14.20 18.74
CA ALA A 29 -15.45 -13.83 19.62
C ALA A 29 -16.74 -14.56 19.21
N LEU A 30 -17.58 -14.95 20.18
CA LEU A 30 -18.87 -15.58 19.86
C LEU A 30 -19.80 -14.59 19.16
N ASP A 31 -19.96 -13.41 19.75
CA ASP A 31 -20.80 -12.34 19.25
C ASP A 31 -19.97 -11.14 18.76
N VAL A 32 -20.58 -10.32 17.90
CA VAL A 32 -19.98 -9.05 17.47
C VAL A 32 -20.14 -8.02 18.59
N VAL A 33 -19.03 -7.40 19.01
CA VAL A 33 -19.07 -6.33 20.00
C VAL A 33 -19.44 -5.03 19.29
N GLU A 34 -20.60 -4.47 19.64
CA GLU A 34 -21.17 -3.25 19.05
C GLU A 34 -21.05 -2.04 19.99
N GLY A 35 -21.18 -0.83 19.44
CA GLY A 35 -21.16 0.43 20.20
C GLY A 35 -19.79 1.09 20.25
N ASP A 36 -19.58 1.94 21.26
CA ASP A 36 -18.32 2.65 21.49
C ASP A 36 -17.26 1.72 22.05
N LEU A 37 -16.13 1.60 21.35
CA LEU A 37 -15.02 0.71 21.67
C LEU A 37 -13.69 1.47 21.68
N ASP A 38 -12.73 0.94 22.44
CA ASP A 38 -11.35 1.39 22.35
C ASP A 38 -10.74 1.07 20.96
N VAL A 39 -9.63 1.75 20.64
CA VAL A 39 -8.97 1.58 19.34
C VAL A 39 -8.41 0.17 19.10
N SER A 40 -8.18 -0.64 20.14
CA SER A 40 -7.59 -1.98 20.03
C SER A 40 -8.56 -3.01 19.43
N HIS A 41 -9.87 -2.80 19.60
CA HIS A 41 -10.90 -3.62 18.97
C HIS A 41 -10.89 -3.45 17.45
N TYR A 42 -11.06 -4.55 16.70
CA TYR A 42 -10.98 -4.56 15.23
C TYR A 42 -9.74 -3.82 14.70
N PRO A 43 -8.52 -4.26 15.07
CA PRO A 43 -7.30 -3.47 14.90
C PRO A 43 -6.87 -3.27 13.44
N TRP A 44 -7.49 -3.99 12.51
CA TRP A 44 -7.37 -3.75 11.06
C TRP A 44 -8.04 -2.47 10.58
N VAL A 45 -8.93 -1.87 11.40
CA VAL A 45 -9.38 -0.49 11.21
C VAL A 45 -8.48 0.43 12.01
N GLY A 46 -8.01 1.50 11.40
CA GLY A 46 -7.20 2.49 12.08
C GLY A 46 -7.22 3.83 11.35
N VAL A 47 -6.18 4.61 11.58
CA VAL A 47 -6.07 5.95 11.02
C VAL A 47 -4.75 6.16 10.30
N LEU A 48 -4.80 6.87 9.18
CA LEU A 48 -3.65 7.57 8.64
C LEU A 48 -3.76 9.02 9.06
N PHE A 49 -2.69 9.55 9.63
CA PHE A 49 -2.60 10.97 9.94
C PHE A 49 -1.44 11.62 9.20
N TYR A 50 -1.67 12.82 8.70
CA TYR A 50 -0.66 13.70 8.14
C TYR A 50 -0.45 14.88 9.09
N SER A 51 0.79 15.11 9.51
CA SER A 51 1.15 16.22 10.42
C SER A 51 1.60 17.46 9.65
N TYR A 52 0.97 18.60 9.92
CA TYR A 52 1.36 19.92 9.45
C TYR A 52 2.14 20.62 10.56
N PHE A 53 3.35 21.08 10.23
CA PHE A 53 4.19 21.87 11.13
C PHE A 53 4.13 23.33 10.66
N GLY A 54 3.24 24.12 11.27
CA GLY A 54 3.03 25.54 10.96
C GLY A 54 3.40 26.46 12.14
N GLU A 55 3.18 27.77 11.97
CA GLU A 55 3.44 28.76 13.02
C GLU A 55 2.49 28.63 14.24
N GLU A 56 1.29 28.07 14.03
CA GLU A 56 0.28 27.82 15.08
C GLU A 56 0.44 26.47 15.81
N GLY A 57 1.51 25.71 15.51
CA GLY A 57 1.81 24.41 16.11
C GLY A 57 1.50 23.20 15.21
N ASP A 58 1.42 22.02 15.82
CA ASP A 58 1.20 20.74 15.14
C ASP A 58 -0.30 20.51 14.88
N SER A 59 -0.73 20.63 13.62
CA SER A 59 -2.09 20.25 13.19
C SER A 59 -2.06 18.91 12.46
N ARG A 60 -3.12 18.09 12.60
CA ARG A 60 -3.21 16.76 12.00
C ARG A 60 -4.46 16.62 11.14
N SER A 61 -4.29 16.19 9.89
CA SER A 61 -5.41 15.64 9.11
C SER A 61 -5.45 14.14 9.31
N VAL A 62 -6.62 13.62 9.69
CA VAL A 62 -6.83 12.20 10.02
C VAL A 62 -7.82 11.60 9.03
N THR A 63 -7.53 10.41 8.51
CA THR A 63 -8.42 9.63 7.65
C THR A 63 -8.47 8.18 8.10
N THR A 64 -9.63 7.55 7.94
CA THR A 64 -9.79 6.13 8.29
C THR A 64 -9.10 5.26 7.26
N VAL A 65 -8.37 4.25 7.73
CA VAL A 65 -7.70 3.27 6.89
C VAL A 65 -8.01 1.85 7.32
N VAL A 66 -7.93 0.93 6.37
CA VAL A 66 -8.29 -0.48 6.55
C VAL A 66 -7.14 -1.36 6.08
N LEU A 67 -6.57 -2.17 6.95
CA LEU A 67 -5.50 -3.12 6.64
C LEU A 67 -6.06 -4.29 5.82
N ILE A 68 -5.59 -4.44 4.58
CA ILE A 68 -6.01 -5.51 3.64
C ILE A 68 -4.89 -6.52 3.35
N GLN A 69 -3.64 -6.14 3.64
CA GLN A 69 -2.46 -7.00 3.58
C GLN A 69 -1.44 -6.51 4.61
N SER A 70 -0.49 -7.35 5.02
CA SER A 70 0.57 -6.98 5.98
C SER A 70 1.30 -5.65 5.68
N GLU A 71 1.37 -5.20 4.43
CA GLU A 71 2.01 -3.92 4.04
C GLU A 71 1.06 -2.90 3.43
N PHE A 72 -0.22 -3.21 3.30
CA PHE A 72 -1.13 -2.37 2.55
C PHE A 72 -2.41 -2.08 3.33
N VAL A 73 -2.70 -0.79 3.39
CA VAL A 73 -3.97 -0.28 3.86
C VAL A 73 -4.71 0.39 2.71
N ILE A 74 -6.03 0.33 2.71
CA ILE A 74 -6.86 1.13 1.80
C ILE A 74 -7.46 2.31 2.55
N ALA A 75 -7.77 3.36 1.80
CA ALA A 75 -8.35 4.59 2.30
C ALA A 75 -9.25 5.23 1.23
N ALA A 76 -10.05 6.23 1.62
CA ALA A 76 -10.80 7.02 0.66
C ALA A 76 -9.84 7.92 -0.15
N ALA A 77 -9.92 7.86 -1.48
CA ALA A 77 -9.09 8.71 -2.34
C ALA A 77 -9.37 10.20 -2.14
N ALA A 78 -10.62 10.55 -1.77
CA ALA A 78 -11.02 11.91 -1.42
C ALA A 78 -10.23 12.50 -0.24
N ASP A 79 -9.65 11.66 0.62
CA ASP A 79 -8.88 12.10 1.79
C ASP A 79 -7.37 12.07 1.49
N ILE A 80 -6.90 11.05 0.79
CA ILE A 80 -5.48 10.89 0.45
C ILE A 80 -5.04 11.83 -0.68
N GLY A 81 -5.88 11.98 -1.70
CA GLY A 81 -5.55 12.70 -2.93
C GLY A 81 -5.20 14.18 -2.74
N PRO A 82 -5.88 14.94 -1.86
CA PRO A 82 -5.56 16.34 -1.57
C PRO A 82 -4.26 16.56 -0.76
N MET A 83 -3.68 15.52 -0.15
CA MET A 83 -2.52 15.69 0.73
C MET A 83 -1.27 16.16 -0.04
N PRO A 84 -0.40 17.00 0.55
CA PRO A 84 0.78 17.53 -0.13
C PRO A 84 1.77 16.43 -0.52
N LYS A 85 2.08 16.32 -1.81
CA LYS A 85 2.89 15.21 -2.37
C LYS A 85 4.37 15.25 -1.97
N HIS A 86 4.94 16.46 -1.87
CA HIS A 86 6.38 16.69 -1.67
C HIS A 86 6.89 16.24 -0.30
N ASN A 87 6.05 16.13 0.71
CA ASN A 87 6.45 15.73 2.06
C ASN A 87 5.53 14.65 2.65
N PHE A 88 4.64 14.06 1.83
CA PHE A 88 3.69 13.03 2.24
C PHE A 88 4.35 11.91 3.04
N ARG A 89 5.46 11.33 2.53
CA ARG A 89 6.14 10.22 3.21
C ARG A 89 6.74 10.62 4.56
N LYS A 90 7.21 11.87 4.68
CA LYS A 90 7.82 12.38 5.90
C LYS A 90 6.76 12.61 6.98
N ASN A 91 5.62 13.15 6.60
CA ASN A 91 4.60 13.65 7.51
C ASN A 91 3.43 12.70 7.74
N SER A 92 3.26 11.65 6.91
CA SER A 92 2.21 10.66 7.06
C SER A 92 2.64 9.47 7.92
N ARG A 93 1.75 9.03 8.80
CA ARG A 93 1.88 7.83 9.63
C ARG A 93 0.55 7.08 9.71
N VAL A 94 0.61 5.77 9.96
CA VAL A 94 -0.56 4.90 10.11
C VAL A 94 -0.57 4.25 11.49
N LEU A 95 -1.68 4.35 12.21
CA LEU A 95 -1.94 3.66 13.48
C LEU A 95 -3.00 2.59 13.26
N LEU A 96 -2.76 1.39 13.77
CA LEU A 96 -3.65 0.22 13.64
C LEU A 96 -3.75 -0.43 15.02
N GLY A 97 -4.91 -0.37 15.66
CA GLY A 97 -5.08 -0.91 17.02
C GLY A 97 -4.28 -0.18 18.11
N GLU A 98 -3.72 0.99 17.80
CA GLU A 98 -2.74 1.72 18.61
C GLU A 98 -3.23 3.17 18.84
N GLY A 99 -2.90 3.74 20.00
CA GLY A 99 -3.20 5.14 20.34
C GLY A 99 -2.12 6.12 19.85
N TRP A 100 -2.30 7.40 20.17
CA TRP A 100 -1.35 8.48 19.84
C TRP A 100 0.00 8.37 20.57
N ASP A 101 0.07 7.54 21.61
CA ASP A 101 1.31 7.23 22.34
C ASP A 101 2.34 6.47 21.46
N ARG A 102 1.88 5.89 20.34
CA ARG A 102 2.72 5.16 19.40
C ARG A 102 3.15 6.04 18.23
N PRO A 103 4.39 5.87 17.74
CA PRO A 103 4.90 6.66 16.61
C PRO A 103 4.20 6.37 15.27
N GLY A 104 3.40 5.30 15.21
CA GLY A 104 2.76 4.81 14.01
C GLY A 104 3.74 4.26 12.98
N ARG A 105 3.16 3.71 11.91
CA ARG A 105 3.89 3.07 10.80
C ARG A 105 4.13 4.10 9.71
N ARG A 106 5.35 4.12 9.18
CA ARG A 106 5.72 5.02 8.08
C ARG A 106 5.03 4.61 6.79
N VAL A 107 4.69 5.59 5.98
CA VAL A 107 4.11 5.40 4.65
C VAL A 107 5.21 5.47 3.59
N ARG A 108 5.28 4.44 2.75
CA ARG A 108 6.23 4.36 1.62
C ARG A 108 5.67 5.00 0.37
N ASN A 109 4.44 4.68 0.00
CA ASN A 109 3.83 5.20 -1.22
C ASN A 109 2.30 5.12 -1.14
N TYR A 110 1.62 5.74 -2.10
CA TYR A 110 0.19 5.53 -2.30
C TYR A 110 -0.15 5.56 -3.80
N VAL A 111 -1.26 4.94 -4.16
CA VAL A 111 -1.79 4.87 -5.52
C VAL A 111 -3.28 5.17 -5.44
N LEU A 112 -3.73 6.15 -6.22
CA LEU A 112 -5.13 6.47 -6.36
C LEU A 112 -5.73 5.62 -7.48
N HIS A 113 -6.99 5.21 -7.34
CA HIS A 113 -7.71 4.57 -8.42
C HIS A 113 -7.80 5.54 -9.64
N PRO A 114 -7.69 5.06 -10.89
CA PRO A 114 -7.76 5.91 -12.09
C PRO A 114 -9.00 6.80 -12.18
N GLU A 115 -10.14 6.32 -11.65
CA GLU A 115 -11.37 7.10 -11.54
C GLU A 115 -11.23 8.41 -10.75
N TYR A 116 -10.16 8.58 -9.96
CA TYR A 116 -9.94 9.80 -9.18
C TYR A 116 -9.85 11.07 -10.05
N GLU A 117 -9.50 10.92 -11.32
CA GLU A 117 -9.51 12.01 -12.30
C GLU A 117 -10.93 12.53 -12.60
N GLU A 118 -11.93 11.65 -12.47
CA GLU A 118 -13.35 11.93 -12.74
C GLU A 118 -14.15 12.20 -11.47
N THR A 119 -13.86 11.47 -10.39
CA THR A 119 -14.59 11.50 -9.12
C THR A 119 -13.66 11.32 -7.91
N TYR A 120 -13.83 12.16 -6.91
CA TYR A 120 -13.03 12.05 -5.68
C TYR A 120 -13.41 10.83 -4.83
N ASN A 121 -14.65 10.36 -5.01
CA ASN A 121 -15.21 9.23 -4.28
C ASN A 121 -14.82 7.92 -4.97
N THR A 122 -13.56 7.54 -4.80
CA THR A 122 -12.97 6.27 -5.23
C THR A 122 -11.94 5.81 -4.19
N VAL A 123 -11.26 4.69 -4.44
CA VAL A 123 -10.33 4.05 -3.50
C VAL A 123 -8.89 4.51 -3.68
N ALA A 124 -8.14 4.59 -2.59
CA ALA A 124 -6.69 4.74 -2.57
C ALA A 124 -6.06 3.54 -1.87
N LEU A 125 -4.93 3.08 -2.41
CA LEU A 125 -4.10 2.04 -1.83
C LEU A 125 -2.83 2.66 -1.28
N VAL A 126 -2.54 2.46 0.01
CA VAL A 126 -1.40 3.04 0.71
C VAL A 126 -0.46 1.92 1.15
N GLN A 127 0.81 2.05 0.78
CA GLN A 127 1.86 1.12 1.13
C GLN A 127 2.60 1.58 2.39
N LEU A 128 2.71 0.70 3.37
CA LEU A 128 3.52 0.87 4.56
C LEU A 128 5.00 0.63 4.26
N SER A 129 5.90 1.32 4.97
CA SER A 129 7.35 1.09 4.84
C SER A 129 7.80 -0.23 5.44
N THR A 130 7.06 -0.74 6.43
CA THR A 130 7.37 -1.98 7.14
C THR A 130 6.12 -2.83 7.28
N PRO A 131 6.20 -4.15 7.09
CA PRO A 131 5.05 -5.04 7.27
C PRO A 131 4.58 -5.03 8.73
N VAL A 132 3.27 -5.12 8.91
CA VAL A 132 2.62 -5.38 10.19
C VAL A 132 2.97 -6.81 10.60
N ARG A 133 3.81 -6.93 11.64
CA ARG A 133 4.26 -8.22 12.19
C ARG A 133 3.54 -8.61 13.49
N ASN A 134 2.61 -7.77 13.95
CA ASN A 134 1.87 -8.05 15.18
C ASN A 134 0.82 -9.14 14.91
N ILE A 135 0.90 -10.24 15.64
CA ILE A 135 0.02 -11.40 15.46
C ILE A 135 -1.47 -11.08 15.72
N ASN A 136 -1.72 -10.04 16.53
CA ASN A 136 -3.05 -9.57 16.91
C ASN A 136 -3.63 -8.58 15.87
N ILE A 137 -2.81 -8.08 14.94
CA ILE A 137 -3.24 -7.14 13.91
C ILE A 137 -3.21 -7.87 12.57
N ARG A 138 -4.34 -8.47 12.21
CA ARG A 138 -4.50 -9.24 10.96
C ARG A 138 -5.33 -8.47 9.96
N PRO A 139 -5.03 -8.53 8.66
CA PRO A 139 -5.79 -7.83 7.63
C PRO A 139 -7.24 -8.32 7.56
N VAL A 140 -8.17 -7.48 7.12
CA VAL A 140 -9.54 -7.88 6.79
C VAL A 140 -9.56 -8.71 5.51
N CYS A 141 -10.51 -9.65 5.39
CA CYS A 141 -10.64 -10.44 4.17
C CYS A 141 -11.21 -9.62 3.01
N PRO A 142 -10.88 -10.03 1.78
CA PRO A 142 -11.51 -9.47 0.59
C PRO A 142 -13.02 -9.76 0.55
N PRO A 143 -13.78 -9.02 -0.29
CA PRO A 143 -15.18 -9.32 -0.49
C PRO A 143 -15.37 -10.76 -1.02
N PRO A 144 -16.40 -11.49 -0.56
CA PRO A 144 -16.69 -12.83 -1.08
C PRO A 144 -17.35 -12.75 -2.45
N ASN A 145 -17.29 -13.84 -3.21
CA ASN A 145 -18.03 -13.97 -4.47
C ASN A 145 -19.56 -14.01 -4.26
N LEU A 146 -20.00 -14.48 -3.09
CA LEU A 146 -21.42 -14.60 -2.76
C LEU A 146 -21.62 -14.31 -1.26
N LEU A 147 -22.56 -13.42 -0.96
CA LEU A 147 -23.04 -13.18 0.40
C LEU A 147 -24.31 -14.01 0.64
N ARG A 148 -24.34 -14.81 1.71
CA ARG A 148 -25.52 -15.57 2.13
C ARG A 148 -26.03 -15.02 3.46
N ASN A 149 -27.18 -14.36 3.44
CA ASN A 149 -27.80 -13.73 4.62
C ASN A 149 -26.82 -12.94 5.51
N PRO A 150 -26.04 -12.00 4.95
CA PRO A 150 -25.06 -11.25 5.73
C PRO A 150 -25.72 -10.33 6.75
N THR A 151 -25.12 -10.22 7.93
CA THR A 151 -25.35 -9.08 8.82
C THR A 151 -24.25 -8.05 8.57
N PHE A 152 -24.64 -6.80 8.33
CA PHE A 152 -23.73 -5.73 7.98
C PHE A 152 -23.41 -4.85 9.18
N TYR A 153 -22.15 -4.47 9.27
CA TYR A 153 -21.64 -3.56 10.29
C TYR A 153 -20.79 -2.49 9.62
N VAL A 154 -20.77 -1.32 10.23
CA VAL A 154 -19.83 -0.26 9.89
C VAL A 154 -18.97 0.01 11.12
N ILE A 155 -17.66 -0.02 10.92
CA ILE A 155 -16.70 0.35 11.96
C ILE A 155 -16.18 1.74 11.61
N LYS A 156 -16.51 2.73 12.41
CA LYS A 156 -16.03 4.11 12.20
C LYS A 156 -15.05 4.52 13.30
N MET A 157 -14.09 5.35 12.94
CA MET A 157 -13.30 6.10 13.92
C MET A 157 -14.15 7.29 14.40
N LYS A 158 -14.18 7.53 15.71
CA LYS A 158 -14.87 8.71 16.25
C LYS A 158 -14.12 9.98 15.88
N GLU A 159 -14.84 11.10 15.82
CA GLU A 159 -14.30 12.40 15.42
C GLU A 159 -13.40 13.03 16.49
N ASP A 160 -13.40 12.51 17.72
CA ASP A 160 -12.50 12.95 18.77
C ASP A 160 -11.05 12.61 18.42
N ILE A 161 -10.29 13.64 18.05
CA ILE A 161 -8.88 13.53 17.67
C ILE A 161 -8.00 13.39 18.92
N GLU A 162 -8.45 13.77 20.12
CA GLU A 162 -7.63 13.64 21.33
C GLU A 162 -7.54 12.17 21.77
N VAL A 163 -8.65 11.45 21.68
CA VAL A 163 -8.75 10.03 22.06
C VAL A 163 -9.24 9.18 20.90
N LEU A 164 -8.32 8.45 20.27
CA LEU A 164 -8.67 7.46 19.25
C LEU A 164 -9.58 6.39 19.83
N SER A 165 -10.79 6.34 19.30
CA SER A 165 -11.83 5.39 19.66
C SER A 165 -12.65 5.01 18.42
N LYS A 166 -13.36 3.90 18.52
CA LYS A 166 -14.15 3.32 17.44
C LYS A 166 -15.61 3.24 17.85
N GLU A 167 -16.47 3.20 16.86
CA GLU A 167 -17.87 2.89 17.05
C GLU A 167 -18.29 1.84 16.00
N VAL A 168 -18.86 0.75 16.49
CA VAL A 168 -19.34 -0.37 15.65
C VAL A 168 -20.86 -0.32 15.60
N ILE A 169 -21.39 -0.13 14.40
CA ILE A 169 -22.81 0.10 14.17
C ILE A 169 -23.35 -0.96 13.24
N ARG A 170 -24.38 -1.68 13.69
CA ARG A 170 -25.16 -2.56 12.81
C ARG A 170 -26.00 -1.74 11.83
N VAL A 171 -25.94 -2.11 10.55
CA VAL A 171 -26.63 -1.39 9.47
C VAL A 171 -27.48 -2.32 8.60
N LEU A 172 -28.44 -1.74 7.90
CA LEU A 172 -29.25 -2.45 6.91
C LEU A 172 -28.84 -2.05 5.50
N HIS A 173 -28.75 -3.04 4.60
CA HIS A 173 -28.51 -2.81 3.18
C HIS A 173 -29.74 -2.19 2.52
N ILE A 174 -29.49 -1.15 1.71
CA ILE A 174 -30.51 -0.47 0.90
C ILE A 174 -30.27 -0.80 -0.57
N PRO A 175 -31.28 -1.32 -1.30
CA PRO A 175 -31.15 -1.58 -2.73
C PRO A 175 -30.70 -0.34 -3.50
N GLY A 176 -29.78 -0.52 -4.46
CA GLY A 176 -29.17 0.59 -5.20
C GLY A 176 -30.17 1.54 -5.88
N LYS A 177 -31.32 1.02 -6.32
CA LYS A 177 -32.40 1.84 -6.89
C LYS A 177 -32.97 2.85 -5.89
N MET A 178 -33.35 2.38 -4.69
CA MET A 178 -33.89 3.23 -3.62
C MET A 178 -32.85 4.25 -3.16
N CYS A 179 -31.58 3.83 -3.04
CA CYS A 179 -30.49 4.73 -2.69
C CYS A 179 -30.31 5.84 -3.75
N LYS A 180 -30.35 5.49 -5.04
CA LYS A 180 -30.27 6.46 -6.13
C LYS A 180 -31.42 7.46 -6.08
N GLU A 181 -32.65 6.98 -5.92
CA GLU A 181 -33.85 7.82 -5.84
C GLU A 181 -33.77 8.82 -4.68
N PHE A 182 -33.33 8.38 -3.50
CA PHE A 182 -33.11 9.25 -2.34
C PHE A 182 -32.12 10.39 -2.65
N TYR A 183 -30.94 10.07 -3.19
CA TYR A 183 -29.92 11.10 -3.49
C TYR A 183 -30.34 12.06 -4.61
N VAL A 184 -31.18 11.61 -5.57
CA VAL A 184 -31.74 12.48 -6.61
C VAL A 184 -32.73 13.43 -5.97
N ALA A 185 -33.68 12.91 -5.18
CA ALA A 185 -34.71 13.71 -4.53
C ALA A 185 -34.12 14.73 -3.54
N ALA A 186 -33.08 14.36 -2.81
CA ALA A 186 -32.39 15.25 -1.87
C ALA A 186 -31.41 16.25 -2.53
N ASN A 187 -31.28 16.24 -3.86
CA ASN A 187 -30.33 17.06 -4.62
C ASN A 187 -28.86 16.94 -4.13
N LEU A 188 -28.46 15.73 -3.74
CA LEU A 188 -27.13 15.44 -3.18
C LEU A 188 -26.15 14.89 -4.24
N TYR A 189 -26.43 15.13 -5.52
CA TYR A 189 -25.57 14.71 -6.63
C TYR A 189 -24.69 15.87 -7.11
N SER A 190 -23.41 15.83 -6.74
CA SER A 190 -22.36 16.55 -7.45
C SER A 190 -21.60 15.60 -8.36
N LYS A 191 -21.32 16.04 -9.60
CA LYS A 191 -20.66 15.22 -10.62
C LYS A 191 -19.35 14.61 -10.13
N LYS A 192 -18.49 15.41 -9.49
CA LYS A 192 -17.18 14.96 -8.93
C LYS A 192 -17.28 14.19 -7.60
N MET A 193 -18.46 14.12 -6.99
CA MET A 193 -18.69 13.40 -5.73
C MET A 193 -19.59 12.18 -5.94
N ARG A 194 -19.89 11.81 -7.18
CA ARG A 194 -20.67 10.62 -7.47
C ARG A 194 -19.72 9.42 -7.62
N PRO A 195 -19.72 8.46 -6.67
CA PRO A 195 -18.99 7.22 -6.87
C PRO A 195 -19.62 6.40 -8.03
N PRO A 196 -18.82 5.79 -8.93
CA PRO A 196 -19.32 4.97 -10.03
C PRO A 196 -19.96 3.66 -9.54
N HIS A 197 -19.30 3.00 -8.59
CA HIS A 197 -19.71 1.71 -8.02
C HIS A 197 -20.09 1.88 -6.55
N VAL A 198 -21.35 1.60 -6.21
CA VAL A 198 -21.95 2.01 -4.92
C VAL A 198 -22.73 0.89 -4.26
N ALA A 199 -22.36 0.59 -3.02
CA ALA A 199 -23.21 -0.09 -2.06
C ALA A 199 -23.88 0.95 -1.14
N CYS A 200 -25.07 0.65 -0.63
CA CYS A 200 -25.82 1.58 0.20
C CYS A 200 -26.31 0.91 1.47
N ALA A 201 -26.14 1.60 2.60
CA ALA A 201 -26.53 1.10 3.91
C ALA A 201 -27.06 2.23 4.79
N VAL A 202 -27.93 1.90 5.74
CA VAL A 202 -28.50 2.85 6.70
C VAL A 202 -28.35 2.31 8.12
N SER A 203 -27.97 3.19 9.05
CA SER A 203 -28.05 2.91 10.49
C SER A 203 -29.46 3.23 10.98
N LEU A 204 -30.03 2.33 11.79
CA LEU A 204 -31.33 2.53 12.43
C LEU A 204 -31.22 3.14 13.83
N GLN A 205 -30.01 3.44 14.33
CA GLN A 205 -29.84 4.02 15.67
C GLN A 205 -30.42 5.45 15.71
N PRO A 206 -31.44 5.71 16.56
CA PRO A 206 -32.04 7.03 16.69
C PRO A 206 -31.16 7.98 17.52
N GLY A 207 -31.06 9.26 17.11
CA GLY A 207 -30.69 10.36 18.01
C GLY A 207 -29.26 10.92 17.94
N GLY A 208 -28.41 10.53 16.99
CA GLY A 208 -27.05 11.08 16.85
C GLY A 208 -26.84 11.88 15.56
N VAL A 209 -26.18 13.04 15.64
CA VAL A 209 -25.51 13.64 14.47
C VAL A 209 -24.29 12.77 14.19
N CYS A 210 -24.43 11.73 13.37
CA CYS A 210 -23.25 11.07 12.82
C CYS A 210 -23.00 11.61 11.41
N VAL A 211 -21.93 12.38 11.23
CA VAL A 211 -21.37 12.62 9.91
C VAL A 211 -20.54 11.38 9.57
N TRP A 212 -20.85 10.73 8.46
CA TRP A 212 -20.02 9.62 8.00
C TRP A 212 -18.73 10.21 7.43
N GLY A 213 -17.68 10.17 8.25
CA GLY A 213 -16.31 10.33 7.78
C GLY A 213 -16.05 9.35 6.63
N ALA A 214 -15.28 9.78 5.64
CA ALA A 214 -14.89 8.88 4.56
C ALA A 214 -13.94 7.80 5.09
N GLY A 215 -13.92 6.64 4.42
CA GLY A 215 -12.99 5.56 4.75
C GLY A 215 -13.49 4.54 5.77
N GLY A 216 -14.66 4.73 6.40
CA GLY A 216 -15.23 3.74 7.32
C GLY A 216 -15.61 2.44 6.60
N PRO A 217 -15.06 1.26 6.96
CA PRO A 217 -15.38 0.02 6.27
C PRO A 217 -16.80 -0.47 6.58
N LEU A 218 -17.55 -0.78 5.51
CA LEU A 218 -18.74 -1.62 5.56
C LEU A 218 -18.29 -3.08 5.47
N VAL A 219 -18.61 -3.86 6.49
CA VAL A 219 -18.16 -5.25 6.62
C VAL A 219 -19.31 -6.19 6.92
N ALA A 220 -19.08 -7.47 6.65
CA ALA A 220 -19.91 -8.55 7.16
C ALA A 220 -19.02 -9.62 7.78
N ARG A 221 -19.56 -10.31 8.79
CA ARG A 221 -18.92 -11.47 9.41
C ARG A 221 -19.55 -12.74 8.86
N ASP A 222 -18.74 -13.66 8.37
CA ASP A 222 -19.22 -14.96 7.90
C ASP A 222 -19.51 -15.92 9.07
N VAL A 223 -20.09 -17.08 8.74
CA VAL A 223 -20.42 -18.13 9.72
C VAL A 223 -19.20 -18.79 10.37
N TRP A 224 -18.02 -18.61 9.81
CA TRP A 224 -16.74 -19.09 10.34
C TRP A 224 -16.00 -18.02 11.15
N GLY A 225 -16.65 -16.88 11.40
CA GLY A 225 -16.09 -15.78 12.19
C GLY A 225 -15.10 -14.90 11.43
N ARG A 226 -15.07 -14.93 10.10
CA ARG A 226 -14.19 -14.07 9.28
C ARG A 226 -14.89 -12.78 8.85
N TRP A 227 -14.20 -11.66 9.06
CA TRP A 227 -14.60 -10.34 8.60
C TRP A 227 -14.23 -10.12 7.13
N MET A 228 -15.22 -9.77 6.33
CA MET A 228 -15.07 -9.47 4.90
C MET A 228 -15.37 -8.00 4.65
N LEU A 229 -14.49 -7.35 3.88
CA LEU A 229 -14.66 -5.97 3.48
C LEU A 229 -15.58 -5.86 2.26
N LEU A 230 -16.73 -5.23 2.44
CA LEU A 230 -17.77 -5.09 1.41
C LEU A 230 -17.87 -3.68 0.84
N GLY A 231 -17.49 -2.68 1.63
CA GLY A 231 -17.54 -1.31 1.17
C GLY A 231 -16.61 -0.37 1.93
N LEU A 232 -16.35 0.80 1.34
CA LEU A 232 -15.62 1.88 1.99
C LEU A 232 -16.46 3.17 1.98
N GLY A 233 -16.71 3.74 3.15
CA GLY A 233 -17.61 4.88 3.30
C GLY A 233 -17.16 6.09 2.50
N VAL A 234 -18.12 6.75 1.83
CA VAL A 234 -17.91 8.09 1.26
C VAL A 234 -18.67 9.12 2.09
N ARG A 235 -18.23 10.38 2.06
CA ARG A 235 -18.93 11.46 2.76
C ARG A 235 -20.41 11.50 2.34
N GLY A 236 -21.29 11.55 3.33
CA GLY A 236 -22.74 11.40 3.15
C GLY A 236 -23.56 12.36 4.02
N PRO A 237 -24.90 12.34 3.84
CA PRO A 237 -25.81 13.25 4.52
C PRO A 237 -25.99 13.01 6.02
N GLY A 238 -25.42 11.91 6.55
CA GLY A 238 -25.36 11.60 7.97
C GLY A 238 -26.26 10.44 8.41
N CYS A 239 -26.48 10.34 9.71
CA CYS A 239 -27.31 9.30 10.37
C CYS A 239 -28.77 9.29 9.88
N GLY A 240 -29.40 8.11 9.90
CA GLY A 240 -30.81 7.91 9.51
C GLY A 240 -31.10 8.03 8.02
N ALA A 241 -30.15 8.52 7.23
CA ALA A 241 -30.23 8.58 5.77
C ALA A 241 -29.43 7.44 5.11
N PRO A 242 -29.86 6.94 3.93
CA PRO A 242 -29.06 6.02 3.13
C PRO A 242 -27.67 6.60 2.86
N SER A 243 -26.63 5.89 3.31
CA SER A 243 -25.24 6.28 3.16
C SER A 243 -24.56 5.43 2.09
N ARG A 244 -23.73 6.09 1.27
CA ARG A 244 -23.01 5.44 0.16
C ARG A 244 -21.68 4.91 0.62
N TYR A 245 -21.34 3.73 0.11
CA TYR A 245 -20.06 3.06 0.25
C TYR A 245 -19.55 2.73 -1.15
N LEU A 246 -18.24 2.85 -1.37
CA LEU A 246 -17.59 2.30 -2.56
C LEU A 246 -17.81 0.79 -2.53
N ASP A 247 -18.40 0.23 -3.58
CA ASP A 247 -18.65 -1.21 -3.65
C ASP A 247 -17.33 -1.97 -3.85
N MET A 248 -16.82 -2.59 -2.78
CA MET A 248 -15.52 -3.26 -2.84
C MET A 248 -15.54 -4.50 -3.72
N MET A 249 -16.70 -5.13 -3.99
CA MET A 249 -16.77 -6.21 -4.98
C MET A 249 -16.34 -5.72 -6.37
N SER A 250 -16.72 -4.50 -6.73
CA SER A 250 -16.33 -3.87 -8.00
C SER A 250 -14.88 -3.36 -8.01
N TYR A 251 -14.37 -2.87 -6.88
CA TYR A 251 -13.01 -2.31 -6.78
C TYR A 251 -11.91 -3.37 -6.54
N TYR A 252 -12.25 -4.56 -6.03
CA TYR A 252 -11.25 -5.56 -5.64
C TYR A 252 -10.35 -6.05 -6.79
N PRO A 253 -10.82 -6.24 -8.04
CA PRO A 253 -9.94 -6.57 -9.17
C PRO A 253 -8.83 -5.54 -9.40
N TRP A 254 -9.11 -4.25 -9.20
CA TRP A 254 -8.08 -3.21 -9.27
C TRP A 254 -7.11 -3.30 -8.09
N VAL A 255 -7.61 -3.59 -6.88
CA VAL A 255 -6.78 -3.79 -5.70
C VAL A 255 -5.81 -4.94 -5.93
N GLU A 256 -6.26 -6.11 -6.36
CA GLU A 256 -5.40 -7.26 -6.66
C GLU A 256 -4.35 -6.93 -7.72
N LYS A 257 -4.78 -6.35 -8.85
CA LYS A 257 -3.86 -5.93 -9.93
C LYS A 257 -2.82 -4.92 -9.43
N SER A 258 -3.22 -4.04 -8.52
CA SER A 258 -2.34 -3.05 -7.90
C SER A 258 -1.35 -3.71 -6.93
N LEU A 259 -1.79 -4.67 -6.12
CA LEU A 259 -0.89 -5.41 -5.23
C LEU A 259 0.15 -6.24 -6.03
N ASP A 260 -0.27 -6.86 -7.13
CA ASP A 260 0.63 -7.57 -8.05
C ASP A 260 1.64 -6.64 -8.74
N GLY A 261 1.30 -5.37 -8.92
CA GLY A 261 2.17 -4.34 -9.46
C GLY A 261 3.32 -3.98 -8.51
N PHE A 262 3.06 -3.91 -7.21
CA PHE A 262 4.04 -3.50 -6.20
C PHE A 262 5.15 -4.54 -5.96
N ASN A 263 4.94 -5.79 -6.35
CA ASN A 263 6.00 -6.81 -6.24
C ASN A 263 7.04 -6.74 -7.36
N LYS A 264 6.90 -5.82 -8.32
CA LYS A 264 7.81 -5.73 -9.48
C LYS A 264 8.95 -4.75 -9.24
N ILE A 265 10.17 -5.25 -9.37
CA ILE A 265 11.37 -4.41 -9.53
C ILE A 265 11.40 -3.91 -10.98
N THR A 266 11.48 -2.60 -11.16
CA THR A 266 11.65 -1.98 -12.48
C THR A 266 13.07 -1.44 -12.63
N ILE A 267 13.68 -1.72 -13.78
CA ILE A 267 15.00 -1.19 -14.15
C ILE A 267 14.81 -0.27 -15.36
N SER A 268 15.05 1.03 -15.18
CA SER A 268 14.93 2.03 -16.24
C SER A 268 16.31 2.44 -16.72
N LYS A 269 16.55 2.39 -18.04
CA LYS A 269 17.75 2.96 -18.68
C LYS A 269 17.52 4.45 -18.92
N ILE A 270 18.31 5.31 -18.28
CA ILE A 270 18.25 6.77 -18.49
C ILE A 270 19.25 7.18 -19.56
N SER A 271 20.46 6.63 -19.52
CA SER A 271 21.49 6.79 -20.53
C SER A 271 22.36 5.53 -20.62
N LYS A 272 23.38 5.52 -21.48
CA LYS A 272 24.38 4.43 -21.51
C LYS A 272 25.16 4.31 -20.19
N GLN A 273 25.24 5.38 -19.41
CA GLN A 273 26.03 5.48 -18.18
C GLN A 273 25.16 5.55 -16.92
N LYS A 274 23.83 5.60 -17.07
CA LYS A 274 22.90 5.81 -15.97
C LYS A 274 21.68 4.93 -16.05
N TYR A 275 21.46 4.19 -14.97
CA TYR A 275 20.29 3.35 -14.76
C TYR A 275 19.64 3.68 -13.42
N VAL A 276 18.33 3.45 -13.35
CA VAL A 276 17.56 3.63 -12.14
C VAL A 276 16.80 2.35 -11.85
N LEU A 277 17.08 1.76 -10.69
CA LEU A 277 16.36 0.61 -10.17
C LEU A 277 15.30 1.13 -9.21
N ARG A 278 14.06 0.69 -9.36
CA ARG A 278 12.99 1.01 -8.42
C ARG A 278 12.35 -0.26 -7.92
N SER A 279 12.25 -0.36 -6.61
CA SER A 279 11.53 -1.44 -5.95
C SER A 279 10.14 -0.92 -5.57
N SER A 280 9.11 -1.63 -6.01
CA SER A 280 7.72 -1.42 -5.63
C SER A 280 7.06 -0.12 -6.11
N HIS A 281 6.64 -0.09 -7.39
CA HIS A 281 5.78 0.96 -7.92
C HIS A 281 4.69 0.41 -8.86
N ASN A 282 3.44 0.83 -8.65
CA ASN A 282 2.31 0.48 -9.54
C ASN A 282 2.22 1.33 -10.81
N TYR A 283 3.04 2.36 -10.92
CA TYR A 283 3.14 3.20 -12.10
C TYR A 283 4.59 3.33 -12.53
N GLN A 284 4.80 3.27 -13.84
CA GLN A 284 6.13 3.37 -14.42
C GLN A 284 6.61 4.82 -14.32
N ARG A 285 7.43 5.12 -13.30
CA ARG A 285 8.14 6.40 -13.20
C ARG A 285 9.29 6.42 -14.22
N PHE A 286 9.29 7.41 -15.10
CA PHE A 286 10.39 7.69 -16.01
C PHE A 286 11.31 8.75 -15.40
N GLY A 287 12.62 8.68 -15.67
CA GLY A 287 13.59 9.68 -15.20
C GLY A 287 14.38 9.27 -13.95
N ASN A 288 15.01 10.26 -13.30
CA ASN A 288 15.89 10.08 -12.14
C ASN A 288 15.11 9.74 -10.84
N CYS A 289 15.81 9.27 -9.80
CA CYS A 289 15.22 9.23 -8.44
C CYS A 289 15.00 10.64 -7.91
N ASP A 290 13.93 10.82 -7.13
CA ASP A 290 13.67 12.08 -6.43
C ASP A 290 14.78 12.34 -5.40
N ALA A 291 15.09 13.60 -5.11
CA ALA A 291 16.17 13.96 -4.19
C ALA A 291 15.96 13.34 -2.78
N GLU A 292 14.71 13.26 -2.35
CA GLU A 292 14.28 12.68 -1.08
C GLU A 292 14.47 11.15 -1.01
N GLU A 293 14.59 10.47 -2.15
CA GLU A 293 14.84 9.02 -2.22
C GLU A 293 16.33 8.70 -2.16
N LYS A 294 17.20 9.68 -2.44
CA LYS A 294 18.66 9.52 -2.47
C LYS A 294 19.28 9.85 -1.10
N THR A 295 18.90 9.11 -0.07
CA THR A 295 19.36 9.38 1.30
C THR A 295 20.74 8.77 1.60
N HIS A 296 21.10 7.67 0.94
CA HIS A 296 22.28 6.89 1.29
C HIS A 296 23.12 6.54 0.05
N LEU A 297 24.44 6.68 0.17
CA LEU A 297 25.39 6.20 -0.82
C LEU A 297 25.69 4.73 -0.51
N ALA A 298 25.16 3.83 -1.32
CA ALA A 298 25.34 2.39 -1.12
C ALA A 298 26.79 1.94 -1.42
N PHE A 299 27.38 2.47 -2.49
CA PHE A 299 28.73 2.14 -2.92
C PHE A 299 29.29 3.25 -3.81
N ARG A 300 30.58 3.55 -3.67
CA ARG A 300 31.33 4.42 -4.57
C ARG A 300 32.76 3.92 -4.69
N GLU A 301 33.21 3.80 -5.93
CA GLU A 301 34.60 3.50 -6.25
C GLU A 301 35.09 4.51 -7.29
N THR A 302 36.39 4.80 -7.26
CA THR A 302 37.04 5.68 -8.21
C THR A 302 38.22 4.94 -8.81
N ILE A 303 38.18 4.72 -10.12
CA ILE A 303 39.22 4.02 -10.86
C ILE A 303 39.87 5.03 -11.80
N VAL A 304 41.18 5.20 -11.66
CA VAL A 304 41.98 6.08 -12.52
C VAL A 304 42.82 5.19 -13.43
N LEU A 305 42.51 5.20 -14.73
CA LEU A 305 43.31 4.53 -15.74
C LEU A 305 44.49 5.44 -16.10
N ARG A 306 45.72 5.00 -15.83
CA ARG A 306 46.92 5.69 -16.29
C ARG A 306 47.22 5.23 -17.72
N THR A 307 47.10 6.16 -18.66
CA THR A 307 47.38 5.93 -20.07
C THR A 307 48.87 6.19 -20.33
N ASP A 308 49.62 5.15 -20.68
CA ASP A 308 50.80 5.36 -21.53
C ASP A 308 50.28 5.49 -22.96
N ASN A 309 50.74 6.52 -23.69
CA ASN A 309 50.24 6.99 -25.00
C ASN A 309 50.28 5.96 -26.16
N SER A 310 50.49 4.67 -25.88
CA SER A 310 50.72 3.61 -26.85
C SER A 310 49.69 2.47 -26.81
N GLN A 311 48.73 2.43 -25.87
CA GLN A 311 47.76 1.33 -25.79
C GLN A 311 46.33 1.75 -25.42
N TYR A 312 45.35 1.18 -26.12
CA TYR A 312 43.95 1.21 -25.71
C TYR A 312 43.76 0.35 -24.46
N GLN A 313 43.40 0.97 -23.34
CA GLN A 313 43.05 0.24 -22.13
C GLN A 313 41.53 0.09 -22.02
N TYR A 314 41.08 -1.15 -21.87
CA TYR A 314 39.69 -1.50 -21.61
C TYR A 314 39.58 -2.00 -20.18
N LEU A 315 38.72 -1.39 -19.39
CA LEU A 315 38.38 -1.90 -18.07
C LEU A 315 36.97 -2.48 -18.12
N THR A 316 36.85 -3.75 -17.71
CA THR A 316 35.56 -4.33 -17.39
C THR A 316 35.43 -4.46 -15.89
N TYR A 317 34.43 -3.78 -15.33
CA TYR A 317 34.13 -3.85 -13.90
C TYR A 317 32.78 -4.55 -13.68
N ASN A 318 32.81 -5.62 -12.89
CA ASN A 318 31.64 -6.41 -12.55
C ASN A 318 31.23 -6.16 -11.11
N ILE A 319 30.06 -5.56 -10.93
CA ILE A 319 29.40 -5.45 -9.63
C ILE A 319 28.36 -6.56 -9.53
N THR A 320 28.06 -7.00 -8.31
CA THR A 320 26.90 -7.83 -8.00
C THR A 320 26.22 -7.23 -6.78
N LEU A 321 24.93 -6.92 -6.91
CA LEU A 321 24.12 -6.44 -5.79
C LEU A 321 23.36 -7.64 -5.22
N LEU A 322 23.62 -7.95 -3.96
CA LEU A 322 22.93 -9.01 -3.21
C LEU A 322 21.73 -8.41 -2.46
N ASP A 323 20.72 -9.26 -2.24
CA ASP A 323 19.36 -8.96 -1.73
C ASP A 323 19.26 -8.31 -0.33
N ASN A 324 20.38 -7.93 0.27
CA ASN A 324 20.40 -7.32 1.61
C ASN A 324 20.31 -5.79 1.59
N VAL A 325 19.97 -5.18 0.45
CA VAL A 325 19.83 -3.73 0.32
C VAL A 325 18.37 -3.37 0.07
N GLU A 326 17.70 -2.87 1.10
CA GLU A 326 16.38 -2.25 0.94
C GLU A 326 16.52 -0.89 0.24
N TYR A 327 15.95 -0.75 -0.96
CA TYR A 327 15.91 0.53 -1.68
C TYR A 327 14.50 0.83 -2.18
N THR A 328 14.14 2.10 -2.28
CA THR A 328 12.93 2.58 -2.97
C THR A 328 13.25 2.97 -4.41
N CYS A 329 14.33 3.73 -4.56
CA CYS A 329 14.93 4.12 -5.83
C CYS A 329 16.45 4.15 -5.67
N MET A 330 17.15 3.37 -6.50
CA MET A 330 18.61 3.30 -6.53
C MET A 330 19.09 3.81 -7.89
N THR A 331 19.96 4.81 -7.86
CA THR A 331 20.63 5.31 -9.08
C THR A 331 21.98 4.63 -9.22
N MET A 332 22.23 4.06 -10.39
CA MET A 332 23.53 3.52 -10.78
C MET A 332 24.07 4.39 -11.89
N GLU A 333 25.19 5.05 -11.64
CA GLU A 333 25.73 6.08 -12.53
C GLU A 333 27.25 5.99 -12.60
N LEU A 334 27.77 6.05 -13.82
CA LEU A 334 29.19 6.29 -14.09
C LEU A 334 29.37 7.80 -14.27
N VAL A 335 30.18 8.41 -13.41
CA VAL A 335 30.47 9.85 -13.41
C VAL A 335 31.89 10.07 -13.92
N ASN A 336 32.12 11.13 -14.70
CA ASN A 336 33.41 11.44 -15.33
C ASN A 336 33.98 10.29 -16.18
N ALA A 337 33.08 9.53 -16.82
CA ALA A 337 33.44 8.47 -17.74
C ALA A 337 33.52 9.01 -19.17
N SER A 338 34.38 8.42 -19.98
CA SER A 338 34.49 8.74 -21.40
C SER A 338 33.18 8.51 -22.17
N ALA A 339 33.02 9.16 -23.32
CA ALA A 339 31.77 9.18 -24.08
C ALA A 339 31.28 7.80 -24.58
N VAL A 340 32.18 6.84 -24.72
CA VAL A 340 31.94 5.47 -25.19
C VAL A 340 31.89 4.47 -24.03
N SER A 341 31.94 4.96 -22.79
CA SER A 341 31.65 4.15 -21.63
C SER A 341 30.18 3.70 -21.59
N GLU A 342 29.93 2.42 -21.38
CA GLU A 342 28.59 1.81 -21.32
C GLU A 342 28.46 0.93 -20.08
N MET A 343 27.33 1.05 -19.38
CA MET A 343 26.88 0.13 -18.36
C MET A 343 25.83 -0.82 -18.93
N ARG A 344 25.97 -2.11 -18.64
CA ARG A 344 24.93 -3.12 -18.94
C ARG A 344 24.46 -3.77 -17.66
N ILE A 345 23.14 -3.86 -17.49
CA ILE A 345 22.49 -4.50 -16.34
C ILE A 345 21.83 -5.79 -16.80
N LYS A 346 22.07 -6.86 -16.05
CA LYS A 346 21.36 -8.13 -16.20
C LYS A 346 20.70 -8.52 -14.90
N HIS A 347 19.48 -9.03 -15.01
CA HIS A 347 18.69 -9.49 -13.88
C HIS A 347 18.64 -11.01 -13.90
N PHE A 348 19.02 -11.67 -12.81
CA PHE A 348 19.18 -13.13 -12.75
C PHE A 348 18.33 -13.73 -11.65
N CYS A 349 17.25 -14.41 -11.98
CA CYS A 349 16.43 -15.04 -10.95
C CYS A 349 16.58 -16.55 -11.00
N ASN A 350 16.69 -17.15 -9.81
CA ASN A 350 16.67 -18.59 -9.70
C ASN A 350 15.27 -19.09 -10.05
N ARG A 351 15.10 -19.74 -11.21
CA ARG A 351 13.81 -20.32 -11.60
C ARG A 351 13.64 -21.65 -10.85
N VAL A 352 12.66 -21.70 -9.96
CA VAL A 352 12.14 -22.98 -9.46
C VAL A 352 11.22 -23.56 -10.53
N ASN A 353 11.34 -24.85 -10.86
CA ASN A 353 10.43 -25.52 -11.80
C ASN A 353 8.97 -25.33 -11.33
N PHE A 354 8.10 -24.85 -12.22
CA PHE A 354 6.70 -24.48 -11.96
C PHE A 354 6.46 -23.28 -11.01
N GLY A 355 7.46 -22.45 -10.76
CA GLY A 355 7.32 -21.21 -9.99
C GLY A 355 6.77 -20.02 -10.79
N ALA A 356 6.28 -18.99 -10.09
CA ALA A 356 5.84 -17.73 -10.70
C ALA A 356 6.99 -17.07 -11.50
N PRO A 357 6.68 -16.28 -12.54
CA PRO A 357 7.69 -15.56 -13.31
C PRO A 357 8.54 -14.65 -12.40
N CYS A 358 9.80 -14.43 -12.78
CA CYS A 358 10.85 -13.92 -11.91
C CYS A 358 10.51 -12.62 -11.14
N TYR A 359 9.67 -11.76 -11.70
CA TYR A 359 9.21 -10.51 -11.09
C TYR A 359 8.23 -10.68 -9.91
N PHE A 360 7.90 -11.91 -9.52
CA PHE A 360 7.01 -12.21 -8.39
C PHE A 360 7.75 -12.59 -7.10
N TYR A 361 9.07 -12.73 -7.14
CA TYR A 361 9.86 -13.09 -5.96
C TYR A 361 10.33 -11.83 -5.23
N ARG A 362 9.92 -11.69 -3.97
CA ARG A 362 10.76 -10.98 -2.99
C ARG A 362 12.10 -11.72 -2.94
N GLY A 363 13.14 -11.02 -3.31
CA GLY A 363 14.48 -11.57 -3.51
C GLY A 363 14.71 -11.93 -4.96
N MET A 364 15.13 -10.94 -5.74
CA MET A 364 15.70 -11.18 -7.06
C MET A 364 17.20 -10.93 -7.00
N PHE A 365 17.98 -11.87 -7.51
CA PHE A 365 19.42 -11.72 -7.67
C PHE A 365 19.69 -10.89 -8.94
N VAL A 366 20.49 -9.84 -8.87
CA VAL A 366 20.90 -9.07 -10.06
C VAL A 366 22.35 -9.46 -10.34
N ASN A 367 22.58 -10.46 -11.19
CA ASN A 367 23.96 -10.85 -11.51
C ASN A 367 24.52 -10.04 -12.68
N THR A 368 25.75 -9.59 -12.51
CA THR A 368 26.67 -9.02 -13.50
C THR A 368 26.26 -7.68 -14.12
N PHE A 369 26.92 -6.62 -13.61
CA PHE A 369 27.16 -5.39 -14.37
C PHE A 369 28.36 -5.62 -15.30
N ARG A 370 28.30 -5.15 -16.53
CA ARG A 370 29.48 -5.09 -17.41
C ARG A 370 29.67 -3.63 -17.81
N ALA A 371 30.62 -2.95 -17.18
CA ALA A 371 31.02 -1.62 -17.61
C ALA A 371 32.06 -1.78 -18.73
N PHE A 372 31.84 -1.16 -19.89
CA PHE A 372 32.87 -0.92 -20.88
C PHE A 372 33.30 0.53 -20.73
N SER A 373 34.60 0.81 -20.68
CA SER A 373 35.14 2.15 -20.92
C SER A 373 36.04 2.06 -22.14
N GLN A 374 35.67 2.72 -23.22
CA GLN A 374 36.60 3.06 -24.30
C GLN A 374 37.00 4.53 -24.10
N THR A 375 38.22 4.95 -24.33
CA THR A 375 38.54 6.40 -24.41
C THR A 375 38.83 6.68 -25.88
N PRO A 376 37.97 7.43 -26.59
CA PRO A 376 38.36 7.98 -27.88
C PRO A 376 39.25 9.19 -27.58
N LEU A 377 40.28 9.36 -28.41
CA LEU A 377 40.97 10.65 -28.53
C LEU A 377 39.97 11.77 -28.85
#